data_AF-A0A0H5CLR0-F1
#
_entry.id   AF-A0A0H5CLR0-F1
#
_cell.length_a   1.000
_cell.length_b   1.000
_cell.length_c   1.000
_cell.angle_alpha   90.00
_cell.angle_beta   90.00
_cell.angle_gamma   90.00
#
_symmetry.space_group_name_H-M   'P 1'
#
loop_
_entity.id
_entity.type
_entity.pdbx_description
1 polymer ?
#
loop_
_entity_poly.entity_id
_entity_poly.type
_entity_poly.pdbx_seq_one_letter_code
_entity_poly.pdbx_strand_id
1 'polypeptide(L)'
;MEGLMAVYRGLRPLEPGAGGTVELETDRGYRDLHNDATLRSIDMVVAPRAGVRFTFGTSAGETLVLGFADVVGFTFESGQDLGGAWDPDTEETLYEIATWAGDAHRESFAVDTILGRATFAAAEVSVEWPESR
;
A
#
# COMPACT_ATOMS: atom_id res chain seq x y z
N MET A 1 4.86 -21.65 17.60
CA MET A 1 5.71 -20.83 16.73
C MET A 1 4.94 -19.56 16.47
N GLU A 2 5.31 -18.48 17.15
CA GLU A 2 4.86 -17.15 16.77
C GLU A 2 5.54 -16.84 15.43
N GLY A 3 4.76 -16.76 14.35
CA GLY A 3 5.28 -16.27 13.08
C GLY A 3 5.66 -14.81 13.29
N LEU A 4 6.91 -14.45 12.97
CA LEU A 4 7.36 -13.06 13.11
C LEU A 4 6.58 -12.20 12.12
N MET A 5 5.92 -11.15 12.64
CA MET A 5 5.15 -10.18 11.85
C MET A 5 6.08 -9.18 11.16
N ALA A 6 5.62 -8.55 10.07
CA ALA A 6 6.37 -7.45 9.46
C ALA A 6 6.61 -6.31 10.46
N VAL A 7 7.68 -5.55 10.25
CA VAL A 7 7.94 -4.34 11.03
C VAL A 7 7.11 -3.20 10.48
N TYR A 8 6.24 -2.61 11.30
CA TYR A 8 5.42 -1.46 10.91
C TYR A 8 6.01 -0.14 11.42
N ARG A 9 6.15 0.86 10.55
CA ARG A 9 6.68 2.21 10.88
C ARG A 9 5.72 3.31 10.49
N GLY A 10 5.35 4.17 11.43
CA GLY A 10 4.43 5.29 11.16
C GLY A 10 2.96 4.88 10.98
N LEU A 11 2.65 3.60 11.19
CA LEU A 11 1.31 3.03 11.17
C LEU A 11 1.17 1.91 12.20
N ARG A 12 -0.06 1.63 12.63
CA ARG A 12 -0.37 0.38 13.36
C ARG A 12 -0.33 -0.83 12.42
N PRO A 13 -0.05 -2.04 12.96
CA PRO A 13 -0.14 -3.28 12.18
C PRO A 13 -1.53 -3.43 11.55
N LEU A 14 -1.55 -3.89 10.30
CA LEU A 14 -2.79 -4.23 9.61
C LEU A 14 -3.34 -5.54 10.17
N GLU A 15 -4.64 -5.64 10.38
CA GLU A 15 -5.25 -6.86 10.92
C GLU A 15 -5.36 -7.95 9.83
N PRO A 16 -4.86 -9.17 10.08
CA PRO A 16 -4.93 -10.25 9.10
C PRO A 16 -6.37 -10.60 8.72
N GLY A 17 -6.64 -10.72 7.42
CA GLY A 17 -7.96 -11.10 6.92
C GLY A 17 -9.09 -10.10 7.18
N ALA A 18 -8.79 -8.91 7.72
CA ALA A 18 -9.71 -7.78 7.71
C ALA A 18 -9.73 -7.22 6.28
N GLY A 19 -10.43 -7.91 5.39
CA GLY A 19 -10.90 -7.32 4.14
C GLY A 19 -11.94 -6.26 4.48
N GLY A 20 -11.46 -5.08 4.83
CA GLY A 20 -12.29 -4.08 5.50
C GLY A 20 -11.57 -2.75 5.54
N THR A 21 -11.75 -2.02 4.44
CA THR A 21 -11.45 -0.58 4.27
C THR A 21 -10.00 -0.18 4.43
N VAL A 22 -9.57 0.72 3.55
CA VAL A 22 -8.19 1.16 3.41
C VAL A 22 -7.86 2.23 4.45
N GLU A 23 -8.01 1.85 5.70
CA GLU A 23 -7.94 2.73 6.85
C GLU A 23 -6.57 2.59 7.52
N LEU A 24 -5.77 3.64 7.46
CA LEU A 24 -4.47 3.68 8.10
C LEU A 24 -4.55 4.51 9.38
N GLU A 25 -4.37 3.85 10.53
CA GLU A 25 -4.09 4.57 11.76
C GLU A 25 -2.60 4.92 11.82
N THR A 26 -2.28 6.18 11.52
CA THR A 26 -0.92 6.72 11.51
C THR A 26 -0.62 7.52 12.78
N ASP A 27 0.64 7.91 12.96
CA ASP A 27 1.04 8.87 13.99
C ASP A 27 0.43 10.28 13.78
N ARG A 28 0.01 10.61 12.55
CA ARG A 28 -0.74 11.83 12.19
C ARG A 28 -2.26 11.65 12.21
N GLY A 29 -2.71 10.58 12.85
CA GLY A 29 -4.12 10.22 12.99
C GLY A 29 -4.60 9.27 11.91
N TYR A 30 -5.90 9.05 11.92
CA TYR A 30 -6.59 8.15 11.01
C TYR A 30 -6.64 8.72 9.58
N ARG A 31 -6.51 7.85 8.58
CA ARG A 31 -6.64 8.17 7.16
C ARG A 31 -7.43 7.09 6.45
N ASP A 32 -8.51 7.48 5.78
CA ASP A 32 -9.25 6.62 4.88
C ASP A 32 -8.70 6.82 3.46
N LEU A 33 -7.77 5.97 3.03
CA LEU A 33 -7.14 6.14 1.72
C LEU A 33 -8.10 5.88 0.55
N HIS A 34 -9.23 5.22 0.80
CA HIS A 34 -10.23 4.98 -0.24
C HIS A 34 -10.97 6.28 -0.58
N ASN A 35 -11.32 7.06 0.44
CA ASN A 35 -12.10 8.29 0.29
C ASN A 35 -11.27 9.58 0.27
N ASP A 36 -10.14 9.61 0.98
CA ASP A 36 -9.36 10.83 1.20
C ASP A 36 -8.12 10.94 0.32
N ALA A 37 -7.82 9.91 -0.48
CA ALA A 37 -6.54 9.81 -1.18
C ALA A 37 -6.66 9.22 -2.59
N THR A 38 -5.87 9.78 -3.51
CA THR A 38 -5.75 9.34 -4.90
C THR A 38 -4.38 8.72 -5.11
N LEU A 39 -4.33 7.47 -5.57
CA LEU A 39 -3.12 6.78 -6.01
C LEU A 39 -2.54 7.51 -7.23
N ARG A 40 -1.30 7.97 -7.09
CA ARG A 40 -0.54 8.68 -8.12
C ARG A 40 0.46 7.77 -8.82
N SER A 41 1.06 6.83 -8.08
CA SER A 41 2.02 5.89 -8.64
C SER A 41 2.10 4.61 -7.83
N ILE A 42 2.49 3.53 -8.52
CA ILE A 42 3.02 2.31 -7.92
C ILE A 42 4.46 2.19 -8.44
N ASP A 43 5.43 2.32 -7.55
CA ASP A 43 6.85 2.29 -7.90
C ASP A 43 7.50 1.01 -7.37
N MET A 44 8.25 0.31 -8.23
CA MET A 44 9.13 -0.78 -7.82
C MET A 44 10.56 -0.27 -7.68
N VAL A 45 11.12 -0.40 -6.49
CA VAL A 45 12.51 -0.05 -6.17
C VAL A 45 13.32 -1.33 -6.12
N VAL A 46 14.44 -1.41 -6.85
CA VAL A 46 15.23 -2.66 -6.97
C VAL A 46 16.57 -2.58 -6.20
N ALA A 47 17.02 -1.40 -5.78
CA ALA A 47 18.29 -1.24 -5.06
C ALA A 47 18.23 -0.10 -4.01
N PRO A 48 18.91 -0.24 -2.84
CA PRO A 48 19.72 -1.39 -2.41
C PRO A 48 18.91 -2.58 -1.87
N ARG A 49 17.61 -2.39 -1.60
CA ARG A 49 16.67 -3.45 -1.19
C ARG A 49 15.45 -3.38 -2.10
N ALA A 50 14.91 -4.53 -2.48
CA ALA A 50 13.69 -4.57 -3.28
C ALA A 50 12.52 -4.00 -2.44
N GLY A 51 11.72 -3.15 -3.05
CA GLY A 51 10.59 -2.51 -2.39
C GLY A 51 9.50 -2.11 -3.37
N VAL A 52 8.31 -1.90 -2.83
CA VAL A 52 7.14 -1.39 -3.55
C VAL A 52 6.65 -0.16 -2.82
N ARG A 53 6.31 0.89 -3.55
CA ARG A 53 5.76 2.12 -2.99
C ARG A 53 4.46 2.46 -3.68
N PHE A 54 3.45 2.76 -2.88
CA PHE A 54 2.20 3.35 -3.34
C PHE A 54 2.20 4.81 -2.90
N THR A 55 2.20 5.71 -3.87
CA THR A 55 2.19 7.15 -3.60
C THR A 55 0.78 7.67 -3.78
N PHE A 56 0.28 8.39 -2.78
CA PHE A 56 -1.04 8.99 -2.76
C PHE A 56 -0.97 10.50 -2.63
N GLY A 57 -1.84 11.20 -3.35
CA GLY A 57 -2.16 12.61 -3.09
C GLY A 57 -3.43 12.69 -2.27
N THR A 58 -3.43 13.41 -1.15
CA THR A 58 -4.62 13.58 -0.30
C THR A 58 -5.46 14.77 -0.74
N SER A 59 -6.74 14.81 -0.34
CA SER A 59 -7.63 15.95 -0.55
C SER A 59 -7.13 17.27 0.08
N ALA A 60 -6.27 17.17 1.10
CA ALA A 60 -5.60 18.30 1.74
C ALA A 60 -4.36 18.80 0.96
N GLY A 61 -4.02 18.17 -0.16
CA GLY A 61 -2.82 18.49 -0.96
C GLY A 61 -1.52 17.91 -0.40
N GLU A 62 -1.60 16.97 0.55
CA GLU A 62 -0.43 16.29 1.09
C GLU A 62 -0.06 15.09 0.22
N THR A 63 1.20 14.64 0.30
CA THR A 63 1.62 13.36 -0.26
C THR A 63 1.78 12.35 0.87
N LEU A 64 1.18 11.17 0.70
CA LEU A 64 1.36 10.01 1.56
C LEU A 64 2.02 8.90 0.75
N VAL A 65 3.04 8.26 1.30
CA VAL A 65 3.69 7.09 0.68
C VAL A 65 3.52 5.90 1.59
N LEU A 66 2.87 4.85 1.10
CA LEU A 66 2.85 3.53 1.72
C LEU A 66 3.98 2.70 1.12
N GLY A 67 5.01 2.44 1.91
CA GLY A 67 6.21 1.72 1.51
C GLY A 67 6.22 0.28 2.02
N PHE A 68 6.71 -0.61 1.17
CA PHE A 68 6.99 -2.01 1.51
C PHE A 68 8.45 -2.30 1.18
N ALA A 69 9.20 -2.83 2.14
CA ALA A 69 10.63 -3.12 1.99
C ALA A 69 10.94 -4.61 2.20
N ASP A 70 12.06 -5.03 1.59
CA ASP A 70 12.46 -6.44 1.46
C ASP A 70 11.41 -7.30 0.75
N VAL A 71 10.85 -6.71 -0.31
CA VAL A 71 9.79 -7.32 -1.10
C VAL A 71 10.30 -8.55 -1.86
N VAL A 72 9.55 -9.64 -1.79
CA VAL A 72 9.76 -10.87 -2.56
C VAL A 72 8.47 -11.33 -3.22
N GLY A 73 8.61 -11.97 -4.38
CA GLY A 73 7.49 -12.62 -5.07
C GLY A 73 6.41 -11.66 -5.57
N PHE A 74 6.80 -10.47 -6.02
CA PHE A 74 5.85 -9.49 -6.55
C PHE A 74 5.15 -10.01 -7.82
N THR A 75 3.82 -9.98 -7.80
CA THR A 75 2.97 -10.15 -8.95
C THR A 75 2.03 -8.95 -9.08
N PHE A 76 1.72 -8.57 -10.31
CA PHE A 76 0.69 -7.57 -10.60
C PHE A 76 -0.28 -8.15 -11.62
N GLU A 77 -1.54 -8.26 -11.21
CA GLU A 77 -2.64 -8.67 -12.06
C GLU A 77 -3.39 -7.41 -12.48
N SER A 78 -3.29 -7.02 -13.75
CA SER A 78 -3.97 -5.84 -14.27
C SER A 78 -5.49 -5.99 -14.13
N GLY A 79 -6.13 -4.93 -13.66
CA GLY A 79 -7.59 -4.79 -13.61
C GLY A 79 -8.19 -4.54 -15.00
N GLN A 80 -9.38 -3.97 -15.04
CA GLN A 80 -10.01 -3.56 -16.30
C GLN A 80 -9.07 -2.62 -17.09
N ASP A 81 -9.13 -2.69 -18.42
CA ASP A 81 -8.53 -1.69 -19.28
C ASP A 81 -9.28 -0.37 -19.07
N LEU A 82 -8.70 0.54 -18.28
CA LEU A 82 -9.31 1.84 -17.96
C LEU A 82 -9.34 2.79 -19.17
N GLY A 83 -8.79 2.38 -20.32
CA GLY A 83 -8.76 3.17 -21.54
C GLY A 83 -7.99 4.50 -21.38
N GLY A 84 -7.99 5.31 -22.44
CA GLY A 84 -7.31 6.62 -22.42
C GLY A 84 -8.04 7.74 -21.68
N ALA A 85 -9.15 7.43 -21.00
CA ALA A 85 -10.03 8.41 -20.34
C ALA A 85 -10.01 8.31 -18.81
N TRP A 86 -9.17 7.44 -18.23
CA TRP A 86 -9.00 7.35 -16.79
C TRP A 86 -8.44 8.66 -16.23
N ASP A 87 -9.19 9.27 -15.32
CA ASP A 87 -8.78 10.46 -14.58
C ASP A 87 -8.61 10.13 -13.10
N PRO A 88 -7.36 10.04 -12.58
CA PRO A 88 -7.10 9.72 -11.19
C PRO A 88 -7.73 10.73 -10.21
N ASP A 89 -8.01 11.96 -10.63
CA ASP A 89 -8.62 12.97 -9.76
C ASP A 89 -10.14 12.76 -9.55
N THR A 90 -10.74 11.78 -10.24
CA THR A 90 -12.20 11.55 -10.20
C THR A 90 -12.62 10.14 -9.78
N GLU A 91 -11.70 9.18 -9.74
CA GLU A 91 -12.02 7.78 -9.47
C GLU A 91 -11.33 7.25 -8.20
N GLU A 92 -12.05 6.43 -7.43
CA GLU A 92 -11.51 5.70 -6.28
C GLU A 92 -10.38 4.78 -6.74
N THR A 93 -9.20 4.96 -6.17
CA THR A 93 -7.98 4.33 -6.73
C THR A 93 -7.46 3.14 -5.93
N LEU A 94 -7.87 2.98 -4.67
CA LEU A 94 -7.44 1.91 -3.77
C LEU A 94 -8.67 1.32 -3.08
N TYR A 95 -8.82 0.00 -3.15
CA TYR A 95 -9.99 -0.72 -2.67
C TYR A 95 -9.73 -1.51 -1.40
N GLU A 96 -8.60 -2.21 -1.31
CA GLU A 96 -8.32 -3.12 -0.20
C GLU A 96 -6.81 -3.30 0.01
N ILE A 97 -6.42 -3.50 1.27
CA ILE A 97 -5.12 -4.07 1.63
C ILE A 97 -5.40 -5.28 2.53
N ALA A 98 -5.23 -6.47 1.98
CA ALA A 98 -5.36 -7.71 2.73
C ALA A 98 -3.98 -8.20 3.17
N THR A 99 -3.88 -8.64 4.42
CA THR A 99 -2.67 -9.29 4.94
C THR A 99 -2.93 -10.68 5.50
N TRP A 100 -1.94 -11.55 5.40
CA TRP A 100 -1.96 -12.87 6.03
C TRP A 100 -0.55 -13.30 6.40
N ALA A 101 -0.47 -14.22 7.36
CA ALA A 101 0.80 -14.79 7.79
C ALA A 101 1.53 -15.44 6.58
N GLY A 102 2.73 -14.94 6.30
CA GLY A 102 3.60 -15.49 5.27
C GLY A 102 4.60 -16.50 5.82
N ASP A 103 5.85 -16.43 5.38
CA ASP A 103 6.95 -17.24 5.91
C ASP A 103 7.46 -16.70 7.25
N ALA A 104 8.39 -17.41 7.90
CA ALA A 104 8.88 -17.10 9.25
C ALA A 104 9.46 -15.68 9.43
N HIS A 105 9.63 -14.88 8.36
CA HIS A 105 10.21 -13.54 8.41
C HIS A 105 9.45 -12.50 7.58
N ARG A 106 8.30 -12.84 6.96
CA ARG A 106 7.58 -11.92 6.07
C ARG A 106 6.08 -12.11 6.17
N GLU A 107 5.37 -10.99 6.12
CA GLU A 107 3.93 -10.96 5.95
C GLU A 107 3.61 -10.88 4.45
N SER A 108 2.53 -11.53 4.05
CA SER A 108 2.04 -11.46 2.68
C SER A 108 0.94 -10.41 2.57
N PHE A 109 0.98 -9.67 1.48
CA PHE A 109 0.13 -8.54 1.19
C PHE A 109 -0.53 -8.73 -0.16
N ALA A 110 -1.80 -8.36 -0.24
CA ALA A 110 -2.47 -8.04 -1.48
C ALA A 110 -3.01 -6.62 -1.39
N VAL A 111 -2.69 -5.81 -2.39
CA VAL A 111 -3.12 -4.42 -2.51
C VAL A 111 -3.97 -4.31 -3.77
N ASP A 112 -5.27 -4.11 -3.58
CA ASP A 112 -6.25 -4.01 -4.66
C ASP A 112 -6.49 -2.55 -5.02
N THR A 113 -6.19 -2.19 -6.26
CA THR A 113 -6.32 -0.84 -6.81
C THR A 113 -7.24 -0.86 -8.02
N ILE A 114 -7.64 0.33 -8.49
CA ILE A 114 -8.36 0.47 -9.76
C ILE A 114 -7.58 -0.07 -10.96
N LEU A 115 -6.24 -0.02 -10.90
CA LEU A 115 -5.35 -0.51 -11.94
C LEU A 115 -5.19 -2.03 -11.93
N GLY A 116 -5.56 -2.70 -10.83
CA GLY A 116 -5.30 -4.11 -10.62
C GLY A 116 -4.82 -4.45 -9.21
N ARG A 117 -4.43 -5.70 -9.03
CA ARG A 117 -4.02 -6.28 -7.74
C ARG A 117 -2.52 -6.52 -7.72
N ALA A 118 -1.82 -5.92 -6.77
CA ALA A 118 -0.44 -6.24 -6.45
C ALA A 118 -0.39 -7.28 -5.31
N THR A 119 0.32 -8.39 -5.50
CA THR A 119 0.53 -9.39 -4.44
C THR A 119 2.02 -9.61 -4.21
N PHE A 120 2.46 -9.62 -2.95
CA PHE A 120 3.86 -9.79 -2.58
C PHE A 120 4.02 -10.16 -1.10
N ALA A 121 5.23 -10.52 -0.68
CA ALA A 121 5.58 -10.59 0.74
C ALA A 121 6.64 -9.53 1.08
N ALA A 122 6.55 -8.92 2.26
CA ALA A 122 7.46 -7.89 2.73
C ALA A 122 7.85 -8.09 4.20
N ALA A 123 9.03 -7.60 4.57
CA ALA A 123 9.51 -7.65 5.96
C ALA A 123 9.23 -6.35 6.73
N GLU A 124 9.03 -5.24 6.02
CA GLU A 124 8.75 -3.93 6.59
C GLU A 124 7.66 -3.21 5.81
N VAL A 125 6.78 -2.53 6.53
CA VAL A 125 5.73 -1.65 6.02
C VAL A 125 5.92 -0.27 6.66
N SER A 126 5.89 0.79 5.87
CA SER A 126 6.05 2.15 6.36
C SER A 126 5.01 3.10 5.77
N VAL A 127 4.66 4.12 6.55
CA VAL A 127 3.98 5.32 6.05
C VAL A 127 4.94 6.49 6.17
N GLU A 128 5.11 7.21 5.06
CA GLU A 128 5.93 8.41 4.98
C GLU A 128 5.11 9.60 4.48
N TRP A 129 5.46 10.78 4.99
CA TRP A 129 4.89 12.06 4.57
C TRP A 129 6.02 12.91 3.99
N PRO A 130 6.34 12.78 2.69
CA PRO A 130 7.37 13.58 2.07
C PRO A 130 7.00 15.05 2.25
N GLU A 131 7.93 15.87 2.74
CA GLU A 131 7.71 17.31 2.77
C GLU A 131 7.49 17.79 1.34
N SER A 132 6.38 18.51 1.11
CA SER A 132 6.11 19.19 -0.15
C SER A 132 7.28 20.15 -0.40
N ARG A 133 8.09 19.85 -1.42
CA ARG A 133 9.18 20.73 -1.86
C ARG A 133 8.65 22.02 -2.46
#